data_AF-A0A4S2L440-F1
#
_entry.id   AF-A0A4S2L440-F1
#
_cell.length_a   1.000
_cell.length_b   1.000
_cell.length_c   1.000
_cell.angle_alpha   90.00
_cell.angle_beta   90.00
_cell.angle_gamma   90.00
#
_symmetry.space_group_name_H-M   'P 1'
#
loop_
_entity.id
_entity.type
_entity.pdbx_description
1 polymer ?
#
loop_
_entity_poly.entity_id
_entity_poly.type
_entity_poly.pdbx_seq_one_letter_code
_entity_poly.pdbx_strand_id
1 'polypeptide(L)'
;MSVQNETSIDTRIILVAQGDFECGLLGFTNCLRKEPEGEIIRSVFIQYNKAPGFSLQEPLYMKQLQLDLPINVLRSGNIWGSYRHFPLPSLEPKLVDSAYVKQTMQEDLSTLCWVQKRMSSYIKREDFVNVIYAPLNFKDIIMLATGRITAESIGLFER
;
A
#
# COMPACT_ATOMS: atom_id res chain seq x y z
N MET A 1 28.13 -42.43 25.81
CA MET A 1 27.45 -41.50 26.74
C MET A 1 27.24 -40.19 25.98
N SER A 2 26.26 -40.13 25.08
CA SER A 2 24.88 -39.68 25.34
C SER A 2 24.81 -38.26 25.90
N VAL A 3 24.74 -37.27 25.01
CA VAL A 3 23.89 -36.10 25.24
C VAL A 3 23.11 -35.88 23.93
N GLN A 4 22.07 -36.68 23.77
CA GLN A 4 20.93 -36.33 22.93
C GLN A 4 20.30 -35.10 23.59
N ASN A 5 20.42 -33.91 23.00
CA ASN A 5 19.50 -32.83 23.32
C ASN A 5 18.17 -33.13 22.63
N GLU A 6 17.42 -34.07 23.21
CA GLU A 6 15.99 -34.18 23.02
C GLU A 6 15.34 -32.92 23.64
N THR A 7 15.12 -31.91 22.80
CA THR A 7 14.16 -30.85 23.11
C THR A 7 13.17 -30.77 21.95
N SER A 8 12.44 -31.86 21.73
CA SER A 8 11.17 -31.87 21.00
C SER A 8 10.07 -31.22 21.85
N ILE A 9 10.33 -30.02 22.37
CA ILE A 9 9.30 -29.20 23.00
C ILE A 9 8.72 -28.37 21.86
N ASP A 10 7.46 -28.62 21.53
CA ASP A 10 6.62 -27.85 20.60
C ASP A 10 6.46 -26.40 21.11
N THR A 11 7.57 -25.65 21.12
CA THR A 11 7.71 -24.37 21.80
C THR A 11 7.19 -23.30 20.85
N ARG A 12 6.05 -22.71 21.19
CA ARG A 12 5.45 -21.62 20.41
C ARG A 12 5.91 -20.28 20.96
N ILE A 13 6.39 -19.42 20.06
CA ILE A 13 6.83 -18.07 20.41
C ILE A 13 5.70 -17.12 20.09
N ILE A 14 5.19 -16.41 21.09
CA ILE A 14 4.12 -15.42 20.92
C ILE A 14 4.72 -14.03 21.09
N LEU A 15 4.71 -13.25 20.01
CA LEU A 15 5.10 -11.85 20.03
C LEU A 15 3.86 -11.00 20.33
N VAL A 16 3.95 -10.18 21.36
CA VAL A 16 2.82 -9.38 21.86
C VAL A 16 3.19 -7.91 21.80
N ALA A 17 2.31 -7.11 21.21
CA ALA A 17 2.36 -5.65 21.33
C ALA A 17 1.00 -5.13 21.77
N GLN A 18 0.98 -4.33 22.83
CA GLN A 18 -0.23 -3.80 23.44
C GLN A 18 -0.13 -2.28 23.58
N GLY A 19 -1.16 -1.56 23.13
CA GLY A 19 -1.29 -0.12 23.35
C GLY A 19 -0.37 0.76 22.51
N ASP A 20 0.45 0.18 21.63
CA ASP A 20 1.33 0.89 20.71
C ASP A 20 0.85 0.72 19.26
N PHE A 21 0.36 1.81 18.67
CA PHE A 21 -0.10 1.84 17.28
C PHE A 21 1.03 1.99 16.27
N GLU A 22 2.19 2.49 16.69
CA GLU A 22 3.38 2.67 15.84
C GLU A 22 4.28 1.43 15.84
N CYS A 23 3.91 0.41 16.61
CA CYS A 23 4.62 -0.86 16.63
C CYS A 23 4.49 -1.60 15.28
N GLY A 24 5.62 -1.73 14.58
CA GLY A 24 5.75 -2.50 13.33
C GLY A 24 5.66 -4.02 13.48
N LEU A 25 4.99 -4.55 14.51
CA LEU A 25 4.94 -5.98 14.84
C LEU A 25 4.45 -6.83 13.66
N LEU A 26 3.48 -6.33 12.90
CA LEU A 26 2.95 -7.03 11.72
C LEU A 26 4.03 -7.26 10.65
N GLY A 27 4.81 -6.22 10.35
CA GLY A 27 5.93 -6.30 9.41
C GLY A 27 7.02 -7.22 9.92
N PHE A 28 7.37 -7.10 11.21
CA PHE A 28 8.35 -7.94 11.86
C PHE A 28 7.97 -9.43 11.82
N THR A 29 6.71 -9.74 12.15
CA THR A 29 6.16 -11.12 12.08
C THR A 29 6.25 -11.66 10.65
N ASN A 30 5.92 -10.85 9.64
CA ASN A 30 6.00 -11.27 8.24
C ASN A 30 7.43 -11.59 7.80
N CYS A 31 8.44 -10.90 8.34
CA CYS A 31 9.85 -11.23 8.08
C CYS A 31 10.26 -12.52 8.79
N LEU A 32 10.00 -12.63 10.10
CA LEU A 32 10.38 -13.81 10.88
C LEU A 32 9.74 -15.10 10.36
N ARG A 33 8.53 -15.02 9.81
CA ARG A 33 7.87 -16.18 9.21
C ARG A 33 8.53 -16.70 7.93
N LYS A 34 9.43 -15.93 7.30
CA LYS A 34 10.20 -16.36 6.13
C LYS A 34 11.52 -17.02 6.51
N GLU A 35 11.93 -16.93 7.77
CA GLU A 35 13.13 -17.57 8.30
C GLU A 35 12.90 -19.07 8.55
N PRO A 36 13.97 -19.90 8.57
CA PRO A 36 13.87 -21.29 8.98
C PRO A 36 13.22 -21.39 10.37
N GLU A 37 12.30 -22.34 10.54
CA GLU A 37 11.50 -22.52 11.78
C GLU A 37 10.55 -21.36 12.12
N GLY A 38 10.34 -20.39 11.22
CA GLY A 38 9.41 -19.27 11.43
C GLY A 38 7.93 -19.66 11.62
N GLU A 39 7.59 -20.93 11.42
CA GLU A 39 6.26 -21.48 11.64
C GLU A 39 5.88 -21.61 13.12
N ILE A 40 6.82 -21.53 14.06
CA ILE A 40 6.53 -21.57 15.50
C ILE A 40 6.06 -20.21 16.05
N ILE A 41 6.19 -19.16 15.25
CA ILE A 41 5.96 -17.77 15.66
C ILE A 41 4.51 -17.39 15.44
N ARG A 42 3.90 -16.79 16.47
CA ARG A 42 2.55 -16.23 16.46
C ARG A 42 2.63 -14.78 16.90
N SER A 43 1.80 -13.92 16.34
CA SER A 43 1.70 -12.53 16.80
C SER A 43 0.31 -12.19 17.32
N VAL A 44 0.30 -11.41 18.40
CA VAL A 44 -0.90 -10.87 19.03
C VAL A 44 -0.72 -9.36 19.15
N PHE A 45 -1.50 -8.63 18.37
CA PHE A 45 -1.48 -7.17 18.34
C PHE A 45 -2.75 -6.62 18.98
N ILE A 46 -2.60 -6.00 20.14
CA ILE A 46 -3.71 -5.46 20.95
C ILE A 46 -3.77 -3.96 20.76
N GLN A 47 -4.68 -3.52 19.88
CA GLN A 47 -4.92 -2.11 19.59
C GLN A 47 -6.00 -1.50 20.50
N TYR A 48 -6.73 -2.33 21.25
CA TYR A 48 -7.80 -1.86 22.11
C TYR A 48 -7.25 -1.37 23.45
N ASN A 49 -7.25 -0.05 23.66
CA ASN A 49 -6.72 0.58 24.89
C ASN A 49 -7.42 0.16 26.19
N LYS A 50 -8.65 -0.36 26.12
CA LYS A 50 -9.38 -0.87 27.29
C LYS A 50 -9.35 -2.40 27.39
N ALA A 51 -8.53 -3.07 26.58
CA ALA A 51 -8.36 -4.51 26.69
C ALA A 51 -7.65 -4.85 28.00
N PRO A 52 -7.99 -5.98 28.64
CA PRO A 52 -7.16 -6.52 29.70
C PRO A 52 -5.74 -6.77 29.17
N GLY A 53 -4.75 -6.64 30.04
CA GLY A 53 -3.36 -7.01 29.75
C GLY A 53 -3.28 -8.39 29.09
N PHE A 54 -2.34 -8.58 28.17
CA PHE A 54 -2.16 -9.90 27.56
C PHE A 54 -1.90 -10.95 28.64
N SER A 55 -2.77 -11.96 28.72
CA SER A 55 -2.59 -13.11 29.59
C SER A 55 -3.06 -14.37 28.88
N LEU A 56 -2.29 -15.45 29.04
CA LEU A 56 -2.65 -16.77 28.54
C LEU A 56 -3.84 -17.39 29.29
N GLN A 57 -4.13 -16.91 30.51
CA GLN A 57 -5.25 -17.40 31.31
C GLN A 57 -6.57 -16.75 30.92
N GLU A 58 -6.54 -15.61 30.22
CA GLU A 58 -7.75 -14.90 29.85
C GLU A 58 -8.51 -15.67 28.76
N PRO A 59 -9.80 -16.00 28.95
CA PRO A 59 -10.57 -16.78 27.99
C PRO A 59 -10.62 -16.16 26.58
N LEU A 60 -10.51 -14.83 26.52
CA LEU A 60 -10.52 -14.02 25.30
C LEU A 60 -9.30 -14.33 24.42
N TYR A 61 -8.11 -14.36 25.00
CA TYR A 61 -6.86 -14.65 24.30
C TYR A 61 -6.70 -16.15 24.06
N MET A 62 -7.07 -16.98 25.04
CA MET A 62 -6.96 -18.44 24.95
C MET A 62 -7.76 -19.00 23.76
N LYS A 63 -9.01 -18.57 23.58
CA LYS A 63 -9.84 -19.00 22.44
C LYS A 63 -9.21 -18.63 21.10
N GLN A 64 -8.60 -17.45 21.01
CA GLN A 64 -7.95 -17.00 19.78
C GLN A 64 -6.65 -17.78 19.51
N LEU A 65 -5.83 -18.02 20.54
CA LEU A 65 -4.58 -18.78 20.42
C LEU A 65 -4.83 -20.25 20.06
N GLN A 66 -5.97 -20.84 20.46
CA GLN A 66 -6.38 -22.18 20.05
C GLN A 66 -6.65 -22.30 18.54
N LEU A 67 -6.99 -21.21 17.86
CA LEU A 67 -7.17 -21.21 16.40
C LEU A 67 -5.84 -21.30 15.62
N ASP A 68 -4.71 -21.21 16.35
CA ASP A 68 -3.34 -21.29 15.82
C ASP A 68 -3.07 -20.36 14.64
N LEU A 69 -3.72 -19.19 14.64
CA LEU A 69 -3.55 -18.19 13.58
C LEU A 69 -2.22 -17.46 13.76
N PRO A 70 -1.47 -17.24 12.66
CA PRO A 70 -0.15 -16.63 12.73
C PRO A 70 -0.17 -15.15 13.12
N ILE A 71 -1.23 -14.44 12.73
CA ILE A 71 -1.40 -13.00 12.95
C ILE A 71 -2.77 -12.79 13.57
N ASN A 72 -2.79 -12.27 14.79
CA ASN A 72 -4.01 -11.97 15.54
C ASN A 72 -4.01 -10.49 15.89
N VAL A 73 -5.01 -9.76 15.42
CA VAL A 73 -5.17 -8.34 15.71
C VAL A 73 -6.49 -8.15 16.45
N LEU A 74 -6.42 -7.55 17.63
CA LEU A 74 -7.57 -7.19 18.45
C LEU A 74 -7.86 -5.69 18.29
N ARG A 75 -8.96 -5.36 17.62
CA ARG A 75 -9.42 -3.98 17.42
C ARG A 75 -10.46 -3.57 18.47
N SER A 76 -10.69 -2.26 18.60
CA SER A 76 -11.81 -1.69 19.36
C SER A 76 -13.12 -2.43 19.11
N GLY A 77 -13.82 -2.75 20.21
CA GLY A 77 -15.04 -3.56 20.18
C GLY A 77 -14.83 -5.06 20.42
N ASN A 78 -13.62 -5.47 20.85
CA ASN A 78 -13.27 -6.87 21.11
C ASN A 78 -13.40 -7.76 19.85
N ILE A 79 -13.01 -7.22 18.71
CA ILE A 79 -13.11 -7.90 17.41
C ILE A 79 -11.73 -8.38 17.01
N TRP A 80 -11.61 -9.69 16.82
CA TRP A 80 -10.42 -10.35 16.29
C TRP A 80 -10.38 -10.29 14.76
N GLY A 81 -9.19 -10.12 14.20
CA GLY A 81 -8.99 -10.13 12.77
C GLY A 81 -7.53 -10.22 12.38
N SER A 82 -7.28 -10.04 11.08
CA SER A 82 -5.93 -9.94 10.51
C SER A 82 -5.91 -8.84 9.45
N TYR A 83 -4.74 -8.24 9.24
CA TYR A 83 -4.56 -7.32 8.12
C TYR A 83 -4.32 -8.12 6.84
N ARG A 84 -5.14 -7.86 5.82
CA ARG A 84 -5.08 -8.50 4.52
C ARG A 84 -4.98 -7.44 3.43
N HIS A 85 -4.21 -7.75 2.40
CA HIS A 85 -4.16 -6.94 1.20
C HIS A 85 -5.37 -7.28 0.34
N PHE A 86 -6.13 -6.26 -0.04
CA PHE A 86 -7.20 -6.37 -1.01
C PHE A 86 -6.77 -5.65 -2.30
N PRO A 87 -7.11 -6.18 -3.48
CA PRO A 87 -6.85 -5.48 -4.73
C PRO A 87 -7.60 -4.16 -4.72
N LEU A 88 -6.91 -3.08 -5.08
CA LEU A 88 -7.57 -1.80 -5.30
C LEU A 88 -8.46 -1.91 -6.54
N PRO A 89 -9.64 -1.27 -6.54
CA PRO A 89 -10.48 -1.22 -7.72
C PRO A 89 -9.73 -0.53 -8.87
N SER A 90 -10.09 -0.89 -10.10
CA SER A 90 -9.58 -0.21 -11.29
C SER A 90 -9.84 1.29 -11.21
N LEU A 91 -8.89 2.09 -11.69
CA LEU A 91 -9.05 3.54 -11.77
C LEU A 91 -10.18 3.86 -12.76
N GLU A 92 -11.28 4.39 -12.25
CA GLU A 92 -12.39 4.87 -13.08
C GLU A 92 -12.15 6.32 -13.50
N PRO A 93 -12.49 6.68 -14.75
CA PRO A 93 -12.47 8.07 -15.18
C PRO A 93 -13.39 8.92 -14.31
N LYS A 94 -12.86 10.04 -13.80
CA LYS A 94 -13.63 11.02 -13.05
C LYS A 94 -13.73 12.32 -13.83
N LEU A 95 -14.87 12.98 -13.73
CA LEU A 95 -15.05 14.33 -14.24
C LEU A 95 -14.16 15.28 -13.44
N VAL A 96 -13.35 16.05 -14.17
CA VAL A 96 -12.43 17.03 -13.60
C VAL A 96 -12.53 18.32 -14.40
N ASP A 97 -12.40 19.46 -13.72
CA ASP A 97 -12.53 20.79 -14.34
C ASP A 97 -11.38 21.12 -15.29
N SER A 98 -10.22 20.47 -15.10
CA SER A 98 -9.03 20.74 -15.90
C SER A 98 -8.23 19.47 -16.12
N ALA A 99 -8.02 19.17 -17.39
CA ALA A 99 -7.24 18.02 -17.84
C ALA A 99 -6.45 18.38 -19.09
N TYR A 100 -5.43 17.58 -19.36
CA TYR A 100 -4.63 17.65 -20.58
C TYR A 100 -4.48 16.24 -21.15
N VAL A 101 -4.25 16.15 -22.46
CA VAL A 101 -4.04 14.86 -23.13
C VAL A 101 -2.58 14.46 -22.96
N LYS A 102 -2.35 13.21 -22.57
CA LYS A 102 -1.03 12.61 -22.48
C LYS A 102 -1.07 11.22 -23.10
N GLN A 103 0.04 10.84 -23.72
CA GLN A 103 0.28 9.46 -24.13
C GLN A 103 0.98 8.70 -22.99
N THR A 104 0.48 7.50 -22.68
CA THR A 104 1.06 6.68 -21.61
C THR A 104 2.24 5.84 -22.10
N MET A 105 2.15 5.31 -23.32
CA MET A 105 3.23 4.55 -23.96
C MET A 105 3.64 5.22 -25.26
N GLN A 106 4.94 5.50 -25.39
CA GLN A 106 5.51 6.06 -26.62
C GLN A 106 5.22 5.13 -27.80
N GLU A 107 5.00 5.71 -28.98
CA GLU A 107 4.71 5.00 -30.25
C GLU A 107 3.34 4.32 -30.36
N ASP A 108 2.55 4.27 -29.28
CA ASP A 108 1.18 3.75 -29.32
C ASP A 108 0.15 4.86 -29.07
N LEU A 109 -0.53 5.27 -30.14
CA LEU A 109 -1.58 6.28 -30.09
C LEU A 109 -2.86 5.79 -29.39
N SER A 110 -3.06 4.47 -29.25
CA SER A 110 -4.19 3.93 -28.50
C SER A 110 -4.10 4.23 -27.00
N THR A 111 -2.91 4.62 -26.51
CA THR A 111 -2.66 4.96 -25.11
C THR A 111 -2.81 6.45 -24.78
N LEU A 112 -3.38 7.23 -25.71
CA LEU A 112 -3.75 8.63 -25.45
C LEU A 112 -4.91 8.68 -24.44
N CYS A 113 -4.67 9.35 -23.32
CA CYS A 113 -5.64 9.50 -22.25
C CYS A 113 -5.67 10.92 -21.69
N TRP A 114 -6.78 11.28 -21.07
CA TRP A 114 -6.90 12.53 -20.32
C TRP A 114 -6.29 12.35 -18.93
N VAL A 115 -5.39 13.26 -18.59
CA VAL A 115 -4.75 13.33 -17.27
C VAL A 115 -5.18 14.60 -16.59
N GLN A 116 -5.61 14.49 -15.33
CA GLN A 116 -5.97 15.64 -14.53
C GLN A 116 -4.77 16.57 -14.35
N LYS A 117 -4.96 17.86 -14.63
CA LYS A 117 -3.95 18.86 -14.35
C LYS A 117 -3.88 19.11 -12.84
N ARG A 118 -2.71 18.98 -12.24
CA ARG A 118 -2.49 19.42 -10.85
C ARG A 118 -2.49 20.95 -10.84
N MET A 119 -3.50 21.54 -10.20
CA MET A 119 -3.53 22.99 -9.97
C MET A 119 -2.46 23.34 -8.95
N SER A 120 -1.51 24.17 -9.34
CA SER A 120 -0.57 24.74 -8.39
C SER A 120 -1.22 25.88 -7.61
N SER A 121 -0.97 25.91 -6.30
CA SER A 121 -1.53 26.92 -5.39
C SER A 121 -1.03 28.35 -5.67
N TYR A 122 0.00 28.52 -6.49
CA TYR A 122 0.64 29.80 -6.78
C TYR A 122 0.10 30.51 -8.03
N ILE A 123 -0.72 29.86 -8.87
CA ILE A 123 -1.28 30.49 -10.07
C ILE A 123 -2.54 31.26 -9.70
N LYS A 124 -2.56 32.56 -10.00
CA LYS A 124 -3.73 33.41 -9.80
C LYS A 124 -4.83 32.99 -10.77
N ARG A 125 -6.08 33.02 -10.32
CA ARG A 125 -7.23 32.63 -11.15
C ARG A 125 -7.42 33.47 -12.41
N GLU A 126 -6.85 34.68 -12.40
CA GLU A 126 -6.93 35.67 -13.47
C GLU A 126 -6.12 35.26 -14.72
N ASP A 127 -5.15 34.35 -14.59
CA ASP A 127 -4.28 33.90 -15.68
C ASP A 127 -4.81 32.63 -16.40
N PHE A 128 -6.00 32.13 -16.03
CA PHE A 128 -6.57 30.93 -16.65
C PHE A 128 -7.29 31.26 -17.95
N VAL A 129 -6.90 30.55 -19.01
CA VAL A 129 -7.57 30.57 -20.31
C VAL A 129 -8.34 29.27 -20.49
N ASN A 130 -9.63 29.38 -20.82
CA ASN A 130 -10.42 28.23 -21.23
C ASN A 130 -10.18 27.94 -22.71
N VAL A 131 -9.66 26.75 -23.00
CA VAL A 131 -9.34 26.32 -24.36
C VAL A 131 -10.55 25.63 -24.96
N ILE A 132 -11.19 26.27 -25.94
CA ILE A 132 -12.33 25.69 -26.67
C ILE A 132 -11.85 24.82 -27.85
N TYR A 133 -10.81 25.27 -28.55
CA TYR A 133 -10.22 24.56 -29.68
C TYR A 133 -8.69 24.56 -29.57
N ALA A 134 -8.08 23.39 -29.79
CA ALA A 134 -6.64 23.21 -29.85
C ALA A 134 -6.29 22.41 -31.12
N PRO A 135 -5.73 23.04 -32.16
CA PRO A 135 -5.32 22.34 -33.37
C PRO A 135 -4.06 21.49 -33.12
N LEU A 136 -3.97 20.36 -33.80
CA LEU A 136 -2.79 19.49 -33.77
C LEU A 136 -1.81 19.88 -34.88
N ASN A 137 -0.52 19.94 -34.54
CA ASN A 137 0.56 20.21 -35.48
C ASN A 137 1.39 18.95 -35.77
N PHE A 138 2.17 19.00 -36.85
CA PHE A 138 3.12 17.93 -37.18
C PHE A 138 4.14 17.65 -36.07
N LYS A 139 4.53 18.69 -35.31
CA LYS A 139 5.39 18.53 -34.14
C LYS A 139 4.76 17.65 -33.07
N ASP A 140 3.46 17.81 -32.83
CA ASP A 140 2.72 17.00 -31.86
C ASP A 140 2.65 15.56 -32.34
N ILE A 141 2.43 15.32 -33.64
CA ILE A 141 2.43 13.99 -34.22
C ILE A 141 3.82 13.34 -34.15
N ILE A 142 4.90 14.08 -34.44
CA ILE A 142 6.27 13.51 -34.39
C ILE A 142 6.71 13.23 -32.95
N MET A 143 6.27 14.04 -31.99
CA MET A 143 6.53 13.87 -30.55
C MET A 143 5.67 12.76 -29.93
N LEU A 144 4.37 12.68 -30.28
CA LEU A 144 3.40 11.74 -29.70
C LEU A 144 3.34 10.40 -30.47
N ALA A 145 3.29 10.40 -31.80
CA ALA A 145 3.10 9.17 -32.58
C ALA A 145 4.41 8.41 -32.84
N THR A 146 5.53 9.11 -33.02
CA THR A 146 6.76 8.48 -33.54
C THR A 146 7.91 8.43 -32.55
N GLY A 147 7.81 9.13 -31.42
CA GLY A 147 8.86 9.13 -30.39
C GLY A 147 10.22 9.68 -30.84
N ARG A 148 10.31 10.30 -32.03
CA ARG A 148 11.58 10.71 -32.67
C ARG A 148 12.18 11.98 -32.08
N ILE A 149 11.40 12.76 -31.35
CA ILE A 149 11.82 13.99 -30.71
C ILE A 149 11.60 13.82 -29.20
N THR A 150 12.68 13.76 -28.43
CA THR A 150 12.59 13.68 -26.96
C THR A 150 12.15 15.03 -26.40
N ALA A 151 11.33 15.02 -25.33
CA ALA A 151 10.84 16.23 -24.68
C ALA A 151 11.97 17.20 -24.23
N GLU A 152 13.16 16.66 -23.99
CA GLU A 152 14.39 17.40 -23.68
C GLU A 152 14.84 18.33 -24.83
N SER A 153 14.65 17.92 -26.09
CA SER A 153 15.01 18.75 -27.24
C SER A 153 14.06 19.95 -27.46
N ILE A 154 12.91 19.97 -26.78
CA ILE A 154 11.89 21.02 -26.93
C ILE A 154 11.85 21.97 -25.71
N GLY A 155 12.61 21.69 -24.63
CA GLY A 155 12.62 22.55 -23.44
C GLY A 155 11.28 22.58 -22.68
N LEU A 156 10.46 21.51 -22.79
CA LEU A 156 9.14 21.42 -22.16
C LEU A 156 9.18 21.12 -20.64
N PHE A 157 10.37 21.12 -20.03
CA PHE A 157 10.57 20.89 -18.59
C PHE A 157 10.92 22.15 -17.80
N GLU A 158 10.55 23.35 -18.25
CA GLU A 158 10.51 24.51 -17.36
C GLU A 158 9.26 25.36 -17.63
N ARG A 159 8.25 25.15 -16.78
CA ARG A 159 7.39 26.16 -16.13
C ARG A 159 6.28 25.51 -15.32
#